data_AF-A0A3C0FW97-F1
#
_entry.id   AF-A0A3C0FW97-F1
#
_cell.length_a   1.000
_cell.length_b   1.000
_cell.length_c   1.000
_cell.angle_alpha   90.00
_cell.angle_beta   90.00
_cell.angle_gamma   90.00
#
_symmetry.space_group_name_H-M   'P 1'
#
loop_
_entity.id
_entity.type
_entity.pdbx_description
1 polymer ?
#
loop_
_entity_poly.entity_id
_entity_poly.type
_entity_poly.pdbx_seq_one_letter_code
_entity_poly.pdbx_strand_id
1 'polypeptide(L)'
;FMVERNNCESAARAFAGVAKFLQERILPEALNAGNEGAVEQLKWTIETSLVLAAELVKRAANEELKDQDRFTFDLPAAPNAPTMH
;
A
#
# COMPACT_ATOMS: atom_id res chain seq x y z
N PHE A 1 -8.44 -4.82 -5.00
CA PHE A 1 -8.82 -5.66 -3.85
C PHE A 1 -9.94 -4.99 -3.04
N MET A 2 -10.58 -5.70 -2.10
CA MET A 2 -11.77 -5.22 -1.36
C MET A 2 -11.49 -5.16 0.15
N VAL A 3 -12.01 -4.13 0.83
CA VAL A 3 -11.93 -3.97 2.30
C VAL A 3 -13.30 -3.57 2.84
N GLU A 4 -13.73 -4.21 3.93
CA GLU A 4 -14.94 -3.82 4.65
C GLU A 4 -14.73 -2.48 5.39
N ARG A 5 -15.75 -1.62 5.44
CA ARG A 5 -15.68 -0.30 6.08
C ARG A 5 -15.17 -0.37 7.52
N ASN A 6 -15.67 -1.32 8.31
CA ASN A 6 -15.27 -1.51 9.71
C ASN A 6 -13.78 -1.89 9.87
N ASN A 7 -13.16 -2.39 8.79
CA ASN A 7 -11.75 -2.78 8.77
C ASN A 7 -10.84 -1.72 8.13
N CYS A 8 -11.37 -0.58 7.67
CA CYS A 8 -10.56 0.42 6.98
C CYS A 8 -9.46 1.00 7.89
N GLU A 9 -9.75 1.29 9.15
CA GLU A 9 -8.74 1.82 10.07
C GLU A 9 -7.64 0.80 10.41
N SER A 10 -8.03 -0.45 10.66
CA SER A 10 -7.06 -1.52 10.95
C SER A 10 -6.21 -1.83 9.72
N ALA A 11 -6.82 -1.90 8.54
CA ALA A 11 -6.13 -2.04 7.27
C ALA A 11 -5.16 -0.88 7.00
N ALA A 12 -5.57 0.37 7.26
CA ALA A 12 -4.71 1.53 7.08
C ALA A 12 -3.46 1.47 7.99
N ARG A 13 -3.64 1.12 9.27
CA ARG A 13 -2.52 0.94 10.21
C ARG A 13 -1.61 -0.20 9.77
N ALA A 14 -2.17 -1.29 9.25
CA ALA A 14 -1.38 -2.41 8.71
C ALA A 14 -0.51 -1.97 7.52
N PHE A 15 -1.09 -1.27 6.52
CA PHE A 15 -0.32 -0.76 5.38
C PHE A 15 0.74 0.25 5.79
N ALA A 16 0.44 1.15 6.72
CA ALA A 16 1.44 2.07 7.27
C ALA A 16 2.58 1.34 8.00
N GLY A 17 2.25 0.28 8.75
CA GLY A 17 3.23 -0.58 9.42
C GLY A 17 4.14 -1.31 8.45
N VAL A 18 3.57 -1.89 7.37
CA VAL A 18 4.33 -2.53 6.29
C VAL A 18 5.27 -1.53 5.63
N ALA A 19 4.76 -0.35 5.24
CA ALA A 19 5.58 0.69 4.61
C ALA A 19 6.76 1.08 5.50
N LYS A 20 6.51 1.33 6.78
CA LYS A 20 7.54 1.67 7.75
C LYS A 20 8.58 0.57 7.92
N PHE A 21 8.14 -0.68 8.07
CA PHE A 21 9.04 -1.83 8.19
C PHE A 21 9.94 -1.98 6.96
N LEU A 22 9.36 -1.92 5.76
CA LEU A 22 10.12 -1.99 4.52
C LEU A 22 11.12 -0.84 4.39
N GLN A 23 10.73 0.37 4.76
CA GLN A 23 11.60 1.56 4.69
C GLN A 23 12.76 1.49 5.69
N GLU A 24 12.52 1.07 6.93
CA GLU A 24 13.52 1.10 8.00
C GLU A 24 14.43 -0.13 8.02
N ARG A 25 13.96 -1.28 7.53
CA ARG A 25 14.67 -2.56 7.63
C ARG A 25 15.13 -3.09 6.28
N ILE A 26 14.20 -3.28 5.35
CA ILE A 26 14.45 -4.05 4.13
C ILE A 26 15.09 -3.21 3.02
N LEU A 27 14.66 -1.95 2.84
CA LEU A 27 15.20 -1.05 1.83
C LEU A 27 16.71 -0.79 2.01
N PRO A 28 17.22 -0.50 3.22
CA PRO A 28 18.66 -0.38 3.45
C PRO A 28 19.45 -1.65 3.10
N GLU A 29 18.90 -2.83 3.38
CA GLU A 29 19.54 -4.10 3.04
C GLU A 29 19.67 -4.27 1.51
N ALA A 30 18.61 -3.97 0.75
CA ALA A 30 18.63 -4.02 -0.71
C ALA A 30 19.60 -3.00 -1.32
N LEU A 31 19.67 -1.80 -0.75
CA LEU A 31 20.63 -0.76 -1.13
C LEU A 31 22.07 -1.23 -0.88
N ASN A 32 22.35 -1.79 0.29
CA ASN A 32 23.68 -2.29 0.65
C ASN A 32 24.12 -3.48 -0.21
N ALA A 33 23.17 -4.29 -0.68
CA ALA A 33 23.43 -5.39 -1.61
C ALA A 33 23.59 -4.93 -3.07
N GLY A 34 23.37 -3.65 -3.39
CA GLY A 34 23.41 -3.13 -4.76
C GLY A 34 22.31 -3.69 -5.67
N ASN A 35 21.21 -4.21 -5.10
CA ASN A 35 20.12 -4.80 -5.88
C ASN A 35 19.12 -3.73 -6.32
N GLU A 36 19.42 -3.05 -7.43
CA GLU A 36 18.61 -1.93 -7.94
C GLU A 36 17.16 -2.33 -8.25
N GLY A 37 16.93 -3.53 -8.79
CA GLY A 37 15.59 -4.03 -9.07
C GLY A 37 14.77 -4.22 -7.79
N ALA A 38 15.37 -4.78 -6.73
CA ALA A 38 14.71 -4.89 -5.43
C ALA A 38 14.46 -3.52 -4.79
N VAL A 39 15.40 -2.58 -4.92
CA VAL A 39 15.25 -1.21 -4.42
C VAL A 39 14.04 -0.51 -5.09
N GLU A 40 13.88 -0.67 -6.39
CA GLU A 40 12.75 -0.10 -7.13
C GLU A 40 11.41 -0.70 -6.67
N GLN A 41 11.32 -2.03 -6.57
CA GLN A 41 10.13 -2.73 -6.06
C GLN A 41 9.77 -2.31 -4.63
N LEU A 42 10.78 -2.18 -3.76
CA LEU A 42 10.57 -1.78 -2.37
C LEU A 42 10.06 -0.34 -2.27
N LYS A 43 10.65 0.59 -3.03
CA LYS A 43 10.18 1.98 -3.08
C LYS A 43 8.73 2.06 -3.56
N TRP A 44 8.40 1.36 -4.64
CA TRP A 44 7.03 1.30 -5.16
C TRP A 44 6.05 0.70 -4.14
N THR A 45 6.44 -0.37 -3.46
CA THR A 45 5.60 -1.04 -2.45
C THR A 45 5.35 -0.14 -1.24
N ILE A 46 6.38 0.58 -0.78
CA ILE A 46 6.29 1.55 0.32
C ILE A 46 5.31 2.66 -0.05
N GLU A 47 5.50 3.30 -1.21
CA GLU A 47 4.65 4.39 -1.67
C GLU A 47 3.19 3.94 -1.84
N THR A 48 2.97 2.82 -2.52
CA THR A 48 1.64 2.25 -2.74
C THR A 48 0.95 1.93 -1.42
N SER A 49 1.68 1.37 -0.45
CA SER A 49 1.14 1.09 0.89
C SER A 49 0.74 2.37 1.64
N LEU A 50 1.55 3.42 1.57
CA LEU A 50 1.23 4.71 2.20
C LEU A 50 0.02 5.38 1.56
N VAL A 51 -0.09 5.37 0.23
CA VAL A 51 -1.24 5.90 -0.50
C VAL A 51 -2.52 5.15 -0.13
N LEU A 52 -2.48 3.81 -0.08
CA LEU A 52 -3.62 3.00 0.34
C LEU A 52 -4.02 3.27 1.78
N ALA A 53 -3.06 3.38 2.69
CA ALA A 53 -3.33 3.71 4.08
C ALA A 53 -4.07 5.05 4.19
N ALA A 54 -3.61 6.08 3.48
CA ALA A 54 -4.25 7.38 3.45
C ALA A 54 -5.68 7.32 2.86
N GLU A 55 -5.86 6.62 1.74
CA GLU A 55 -7.17 6.47 1.09
C GLU A 55 -8.16 5.69 1.98
N LEU A 56 -7.71 4.65 2.68
CA LEU A 56 -8.53 3.90 3.65
C LEU A 56 -9.01 4.79 4.79
N VAL A 57 -8.13 5.60 5.38
CA VAL A 57 -8.49 6.58 6.42
C VAL A 57 -9.49 7.60 5.88
N LYS A 58 -9.24 8.13 4.68
CA LYS A 58 -10.11 9.11 4.02
C LYS A 58 -11.52 8.55 3.78
N ARG A 59 -11.64 7.32 3.26
CA ARG A 59 -12.94 6.67 3.02
C ARG A 59 -13.66 6.31 4.31
N ALA A 60 -12.94 5.86 5.33
CA ALA A 60 -13.51 5.58 6.65
C ALA A 60 -14.15 6.84 7.26
N ALA A 61 -13.46 7.99 7.17
CA ALA A 61 -13.91 9.27 7.71
C ALA A 61 -14.93 10.02 6.82
N ASN A 62 -15.25 9.51 5.63
CA ASN A 62 -16.18 10.18 4.72
C ASN A 62 -17.64 9.79 5.04
N GLU A 63 -18.41 10.77 5.52
CA GLU A 63 -19.83 10.68 5.86
C GLU A 63 -20.73 10.39 4.65
N GLU A 64 -20.37 10.85 3.46
CA GLU A 64 -21.15 10.58 2.23
C GLU A 64 -21.07 9.11 1.82
N LEU A 65 -20.05 8.40 2.29
CA LEU A 65 -19.82 6.99 2.01
C LEU A 65 -20.31 6.08 3.13
N LYS A 66 -21.00 6.61 4.16
CA LYS A 66 -21.34 5.85 5.39
C LYS A 66 -22.21 4.62 5.12
N ASP A 67 -23.05 4.68 4.08
CA ASP A 67 -23.94 3.58 3.68
C ASP A 67 -23.24 2.54 2.79
N GLN A 68 -21.94 2.73 2.50
CA GLN A 68 -21.13 1.73 1.81
C GLN A 68 -20.44 0.82 2.82
N ASP A 69 -20.83 -0.45 2.80
CA ASP A 69 -20.27 -1.48 3.69
C ASP A 69 -18.86 -1.92 3.30
N ARG A 70 -18.45 -1.67 2.05
CA ARG A 70 -17.20 -2.16 1.46
C ARG A 70 -16.65 -1.19 0.43
N PHE A 71 -15.33 -1.18 0.31
CA PHE A 71 -14.59 -0.37 -0.65
C PHE A 71 -13.70 -1.24 -1.53
N THR A 72 -13.66 -0.92 -2.82
CA THR A 72 -12.73 -1.52 -3.78
C THR A 72 -11.59 -0.55 -4.06
N PHE A 73 -10.37 -1.08 -4.09
CA PHE A 73 -9.16 -0.34 -4.37
C PHE A 73 -8.42 -0.97 -5.53
N ASP A 74 -8.08 -0.16 -6.52
CA ASP A 74 -7.20 -0.55 -7.60
C ASP A 74 -5.77 -0.19 -7.23
N LEU A 75 -4.86 -1.12 -7.52
CA LEU A 75 -3.44 -0.92 -7.30
C LEU A 75 -2.82 -0.36 -8.58
N PRO A 76 -1.85 0.55 -8.48
CA PRO A 76 -1.04 0.89 -9.64
C PRO A 76 -0.33 -0.36 -10.17
N ALA A 77 0.16 -0.30 -11.42
CA ALA A 77 1.01 -1.36 -11.93
C ALA A 77 2.33 -1.37 -11.16
N ALA A 78 2.78 -2.56 -10.76
CA ALA A 78 4.10 -2.73 -10.18
C ALA A 78 5.19 -2.47 -11.24
N PRO A 79 6.37 -1.98 -10.86
CA PRO A 79 7.50 -1.89 -11.78
C PRO A 79 7.80 -3.29 -12.32
N ASN A 80 8.13 -3.39 -13.62
CA ASN A 80 8.40 -4.67 -14.29
C ASN A 80 7.25 -5.70 -14.23
N ALA A 81 6.00 -5.27 -14.01
CA ALA A 81 4.86 -6.17 -14.16
C ALA A 81 4.86 -6.74 -15.58
N PRO A 82 4.82 -8.07 -15.76
CA PRO A 82 4.78 -8.65 -17.10
C PRO A 82 3.55 -8.11 -17.82
N THR A 83 3.76 -7.46 -18.97
CA THR A 83 2.67 -7.15 -19.90
C THR A 83 2.04 -8.49 -20.27
N MET A 84 0.85 -8.77 -19.75
CA MET A 84 0.07 -9.90 -20.27
C MET A 84 -0.29 -9.55 -21.71
N HIS A 85 0.42 -10.19 -22.64
CA HIS A 85 0.14 -10.18 -24.07
C HIS A 85 -1.08 -11.06 -24.37
#